data_AF-A0A377ID96-F1
#
_entry.id   AF-A0A377ID96-F1
#
_cell.length_a   1.000
_cell.length_b   1.000
_cell.length_c   1.000
_cell.angle_alpha   90.00
_cell.angle_beta   90.00
_cell.angle_gamma   90.00
#
_symmetry.space_group_name_H-M   'P 1'
#
loop_
_entity.id
_entity.type
_entity.pdbx_description
1 polymer ?
#
loop_
_entity_poly.entity_id
_entity_poly.type
_entity_poly.pdbx_seq_one_letter_code
_entity_poly.pdbx_strand_id
1 'polypeptide(L)' 'MLYLFKAVSRSDLRNTKKHFSLFPRYTVRINADSIEQATAQVAPFFVILEVKNA' A
#
# COMPACT_ATOMS: atom_id res chain seq x y z
N MET A 1 14.07 -6.97 -7.06
CA MET A 1 14.08 -5.50 -6.92
C MET A 1 13.30 -5.10 -5.68
N LEU A 2 13.66 -3.99 -5.04
CA LEU A 2 12.98 -3.52 -3.85
C LEU A 2 11.96 -2.44 -4.24
N TYR A 3 10.69 -2.69 -3.95
CA TYR A 3 9.60 -1.73 -4.19
C TYR A 3 9.10 -1.16 -2.87
N LEU A 4 8.88 0.15 -2.85
CA LEU A 4 8.27 0.88 -1.75
C LEU A 4 6.89 1.36 -2.15
N PHE A 5 5.88 0.96 -1.39
CA PHE A 5 4.50 1.37 -1.58
C PHE A 5 4.11 2.34 -0.47
N LYS A 6 3.64 3.53 -0.80
CA LYS A 6 2.82 4.31 0.12
C LYS A 6 1.39 3.80 0.02
N ALA A 7 0.84 3.37 1.14
CA ALA A 7 -0.47 2.72 1.12
C ALA A 7 -1.26 2.97 2.40
N VAL A 8 -2.58 2.81 2.30
CA VAL A 8 -3.50 2.84 3.45
C VAL A 8 -4.04 1.44 3.67
N SER A 9 -4.09 0.98 4.93
CA SER A 9 -4.64 -0.34 5.25
C SER A 9 -6.12 -0.40 4.91
N ARG A 10 -6.55 -1.46 4.22
CA ARG A 10 -7.98 -1.70 3.95
C ARG A 10 -8.77 -1.95 5.24
N SER A 11 -8.11 -2.50 6.26
CA SER A 11 -8.71 -2.70 7.59
C SER A 11 -9.08 -1.38 8.24
N ASP A 12 -8.23 -0.36 8.09
CA ASP A 12 -8.49 0.98 8.63
C ASP A 12 -9.71 1.61 7.93
N LEU A 13 -9.85 1.41 6.61
CA LEU A 13 -10.96 1.93 5.81
C LEU A 13 -12.32 1.26 6.14
N ARG A 14 -12.31 0.06 6.71
CA ARG A 14 -13.52 -0.73 6.94
C ARG A 14 -14.45 -0.16 8.01
N ASN A 15 -13.99 0.79 8.83
CA ASN A 15 -14.69 1.15 10.06
C ASN A 15 -14.77 2.66 10.35
N THR A 16 -14.94 3.52 9.34
CA THR A 16 -14.96 4.97 9.62
C THR A 16 -15.84 5.83 8.71
N LYS A 17 -16.37 6.92 9.29
CA LYS A 17 -16.81 8.14 8.60
C LYS A 17 -15.68 9.20 8.50
N LYS A 18 -14.44 8.84 8.87
CA LYS A 18 -13.30 9.75 8.91
C LYS A 18 -12.86 10.07 7.48
N HIS A 19 -12.46 11.32 7.27
CA HIS A 19 -11.96 11.74 5.97
C HIS A 19 -10.67 10.98 5.61
N PHE A 20 -10.50 10.65 4.32
CA PHE A 20 -9.39 9.82 3.82
C PHE A 20 -8.00 10.35 4.23
N SER A 21 -7.85 11.67 4.35
CA SER A 21 -6.59 12.31 4.74
C SER A 21 -6.14 12.01 6.17
N LEU A 22 -7.05 11.54 7.04
CA LEU A 22 -6.80 11.27 8.45
C LEU A 22 -6.30 9.85 8.71
N PHE A 23 -6.26 8.99 7.69
CA PHE A 23 -5.76 7.63 7.85
C PHE A 23 -4.24 7.59 7.91
N PRO A 24 -3.67 6.67 8.71
CA PRO A 24 -2.24 6.42 8.70
C PRO A 24 -1.78 6.03 7.29
N ARG A 25 -0.67 6.63 6.85
CA ARG A 25 0.00 6.28 5.59
C ARG A 25 1.16 5.37 5.92
N TYR A 26 1.09 4.13 5.47
CA TYR A 26 2.15 3.15 5.65
C TYR A 26 3.12 3.17 4.48
N THR A 27 4.37 2.83 4.75
CA THR A 27 5.38 2.52 3.73
C THR A 27 5.63 1.02 3.75
N VAL A 28 5.17 0.30 2.73
CA VAL A 28 5.34 -1.16 2.61
C VAL A 28 6.52 -1.44 1.70
N ARG A 29 7.45 -2.29 2.16
CA ARG A 29 8.66 -2.67 1.42
C ARG A 29 8.51 -4.11 0.94
N ILE A 30 8.59 -4.34 -0.35
CA ILE A 30 8.43 -5.66 -0.96
C ILE A 30 9.59 -5.94 -1.91
N ASN A 31 10.18 -7.12 -1.77
CA ASN A 31 11.09 -7.65 -2.76
C ASN A 31 10.29 -8.47 -3.78
N ALA A 32 10.40 -8.10 -5.06
CA ALA A 32 9.79 -8.84 -6.16
C ALA A 32 10.61 -8.68 -7.44
N ASP A 33 10.35 -9.52 -8.42
CA ASP A 33 11.03 -9.49 -9.72
C ASP A 33 10.40 -8.47 -10.66
N SER A 34 9.13 -8.11 -10.43
CA SER A 34 8.42 -7.06 -11.17
C SER A 34 7.48 -6.23 -10.29
N ILE A 35 7.06 -5.07 -10.80
CA ILE A 35 6.10 -4.20 -10.11
C ILE A 35 4.72 -4.84 -10.02
N GLU A 36 4.32 -5.64 -11.02
CA GLU A 36 3.05 -6.37 -11.03
C GLU A 36 3.03 -7.42 -9.91
N GLN A 37 4.13 -8.17 -9.75
CA GLN A 37 4.27 -9.16 -8.68
C GLN A 37 4.26 -8.50 -7.30
N ALA A 38 4.99 -7.39 -7.13
CA ALA A 38 4.99 -6.63 -5.88
C ALA A 38 3.59 -6.08 -5.55
N THR A 39 2.91 -5.54 -6.56
CA THR A 39 1.55 -4.99 -6.43
C THR A 39 0.54 -6.08 -6.06
N ALA A 40 0.63 -7.25 -6.69
CA ALA A 40 -0.26 -8.39 -6.40
C ALA A 40 -0.15 -8.86 -4.94
N GLN A 41 1.03 -8.76 -4.32
CA GLN A 41 1.21 -9.10 -2.90
C GLN A 41 0.60 -8.05 -1.95
N VAL A 42 0.62 -6.75 -2.32
CA VAL A 42 0.21 -5.64 -1.45
C VAL A 42 -1.28 -5.30 -1.61
N ALA A 43 -1.80 -5.36 -2.84
CA ALA A 43 -3.14 -4.93 -3.19
C ALA A 43 -4.29 -5.60 -2.39
N PRO A 44 -4.19 -6.87 -1.95
CA PRO A 44 -5.24 -7.49 -1.14
C PRO A 44 -5.45 -6.83 0.23
N PHE A 45 -4.39 -6.28 0.82
CA PHE A 45 -4.39 -5.76 2.18
C PHE A 45 -4.39 -4.24 2.25
N PHE A 46 -3.86 -3.58 1.22
CA PHE A 46 -3.70 -2.13 1.21
C PHE A 46 -4.32 -1.49 -0.04
N VAL A 47 -4.69 -0.22 0.10
CA VAL A 47 -4.96 0.70 -1.01
C VAL A 47 -3.65 1.42 -1.33
N ILE A 48 -3.12 1.17 -2.51
CA ILE A 48 -1.84 1.73 -2.96
C ILE A 48 -2.07 3.17 -3.44
N LEU A 49 -1.25 4.09 -2.94
CA LEU A 49 -1.27 5.51 -3.30
C LEU A 49 -0.11 5.91 -4.20
N GLU A 50 1.06 5.36 -3.93
CA GLU A 50 2.29 5.65 -4.68
C GLU A 50 3.18 4.40 -4.65
N VAL A 51 3.88 4.15 -5.76
CA VAL A 51 4.87 3.07 -5.86
C VAL A 51 6.21 3.68 -6.29
N LYS A 52 7.28 3.30 -5.61
CA LYS A 52 8.66 3.66 -5.96
C LYS A 52 9.50 2.40 -6.08
N ASN A 53 10.34 2.34 -7.10
CA ASN A 53 11.42 1.37 -7.17
C ASN A 53 12.64 1.98 -6.47
N ALA A 54 13.26 1.24 -5.55
CA ALA A 54 14.43 1.69 -4.79
C ALA A 54 15.70 0.98 -5.22
#